data_AF-A0A481YGP9-F1
#
_entry.id   AF-A0A481YGP9-F1
#
_cell.length_a   1.000
_cell.length_b   1.000
_cell.length_c   1.000
_cell.angle_alpha   90.00
_cell.angle_beta   90.00
_cell.angle_gamma   90.00
#
_symmetry.space_group_name_H-M   'P 1'
#
loop_
_entity.id
_entity.type
_entity.pdbx_description
1 polymer ?
#
loop_
_entity_poly.entity_id
_entity_poly.type
_entity_poly.pdbx_seq_one_letter_code
_entity_poly.pdbx_strand_id
1 'polypeptide(L)'
;MQDVTSNQGVAIVESQSKIEFLKNLKSLRMGLNGIDKSLNGYGYRYQDFNEIIREIKQVIKSNNLDIDFVQCPTIKSFDGNIVNVITTTFYSTKTGYSYSFDTPIYTEELKSIEGKSKNTFPQLVGSCITYFKRYALVAYLSIESEVDNDANTLGTRQEI
;
A
#
# COMPACT_ATOMS: atom_id res chain seq x y z
N MET A 1 29.76 -2.57 -36.67
CA MET A 1 28.57 -1.73 -36.40
C MET A 1 27.64 -2.53 -35.50
N GLN A 2 27.70 -2.29 -34.19
CA GLN A 2 26.76 -2.89 -33.23
C GLN A 2 25.50 -2.02 -33.19
N ASP A 3 24.43 -2.55 -33.78
CA ASP A 3 23.06 -2.59 -33.25
C ASP A 3 22.49 -1.34 -32.56
N VAL A 4 22.54 -0.18 -33.24
CA VAL A 4 21.82 1.03 -32.80
C VAL A 4 20.30 0.88 -32.96
N THR A 5 19.85 0.03 -33.89
CA THR A 5 18.44 -0.17 -34.23
C THR A 5 17.69 -1.01 -33.19
N SER A 6 18.36 -1.95 -32.51
CA SER A 6 17.73 -2.81 -31.50
C SER A 6 17.46 -2.05 -30.19
N ASN A 7 18.40 -1.21 -29.75
CA ASN A 7 18.23 -0.40 -28.53
C ASN A 7 17.12 0.66 -28.65
N GLN A 8 16.93 1.26 -29.83
CA GLN A 8 15.82 2.20 -30.04
C GLN A 8 14.45 1.50 -30.03
N GLY A 9 14.35 0.31 -30.62
CA GLY A 9 13.12 -0.49 -30.61
C GLY A 9 12.70 -0.92 -29.20
N VAL A 10 13.65 -1.37 -28.38
CA VAL A 10 13.41 -1.76 -26.98
C VAL A 10 12.93 -0.56 -26.16
N ALA A 11 13.59 0.60 -26.28
CA ALA A 11 13.21 1.82 -25.56
C ALA A 11 11.79 2.31 -25.91
N ILE A 12 11.37 2.16 -27.18
CA ILE A 12 10.01 2.51 -27.62
C ILE A 12 8.97 1.56 -27.01
N VAL A 13 9.23 0.26 -26.98
CA VAL A 13 8.32 -0.74 -26.37
C VAL A 13 8.18 -0.54 -24.87
N GLU A 14 9.27 -0.26 -24.16
CA GLU A 14 9.22 0.06 -22.72
C GLU A 14 8.42 1.34 -22.45
N SER A 15 8.63 2.37 -23.26
CA SER A 15 7.88 3.64 -23.16
C SER A 15 6.38 3.43 -23.37
N GLN A 16 6.00 2.64 -24.37
CA GLN A 16 4.60 2.33 -24.63
C GLN A 16 3.97 1.49 -23.50
N SER A 17 4.73 0.53 -22.96
CA SER A 17 4.29 -0.31 -21.84
C SER A 17 4.04 0.51 -20.58
N LYS A 18 4.91 1.49 -20.30
CA LYS A 18 4.74 2.46 -19.21
C LYS A 18 3.51 3.34 -19.42
N ILE A 19 3.28 3.85 -20.64
CA ILE A 19 2.10 4.67 -20.95
C ILE A 19 0.81 3.88 -20.70
N GLU A 20 0.75 2.63 -21.16
CA GLU A 20 -0.42 1.77 -20.97
C GLU A 20 -0.66 1.44 -19.50
N PHE A 21 0.40 1.14 -18.75
CA PHE A 21 0.34 0.97 -17.30
C PHE A 21 -0.23 2.21 -16.60
N LEU A 22 0.25 3.41 -16.95
CA LEU A 22 -0.24 4.65 -16.35
C LEU A 22 -1.71 4.95 -16.68
N LYS A 23 -2.19 4.58 -17.86
CA LYS A 23 -3.63 4.68 -18.21
C LYS A 23 -4.49 3.74 -17.37
N ASN A 24 -4.05 2.50 -17.17
CA ASN A 24 -4.73 1.54 -16.31
C ASN A 24 -4.72 2.02 -14.85
N LEU A 25 -3.58 2.48 -14.35
CA LEU A 25 -3.47 3.03 -12.99
C LEU A 25 -4.38 4.26 -12.79
N LYS A 26 -4.45 5.16 -13.77
CA LYS A 26 -5.39 6.30 -13.72
C LYS A 26 -6.84 5.82 -13.66
N SER A 27 -7.22 4.87 -14.51
CA SER A 27 -8.59 4.34 -14.56
C SER A 27 -8.97 3.62 -13.27
N LEU A 28 -8.03 2.88 -12.68
CA LEU A 28 -8.18 2.29 -11.35
C LEU A 28 -8.48 3.37 -10.30
N ARG A 29 -7.62 4.39 -10.20
CA ARG A 29 -7.79 5.49 -9.24
C ARG A 29 -9.13 6.21 -9.40
N MET A 30 -9.54 6.48 -10.64
CA MET A 30 -10.83 7.15 -10.92
C MET A 30 -12.05 6.27 -10.62
N GLY A 31 -11.91 4.95 -10.67
CA GLY A 31 -12.99 4.01 -10.40
C GLY A 31 -13.16 3.64 -8.93
N LEU A 32 -12.15 3.95 -8.09
CA LEU A 32 -12.22 3.73 -6.65
C LEU A 32 -13.09 4.82 -6.02
N ASN A 33 -14.20 4.41 -5.41
CA ASN A 33 -15.01 5.30 -4.59
C ASN A 33 -14.39 5.44 -3.19
N GLY A 34 -14.82 6.45 -2.43
CA GLY A 34 -14.54 6.52 -1.00
C GLY A 34 -15.06 5.28 -0.28
N ILE A 35 -14.23 4.69 0.57
CA ILE A 35 -14.59 3.51 1.37
C ILE A 35 -14.94 3.97 2.78
N ASP A 36 -16.12 3.62 3.29
CA ASP A 36 -16.51 4.02 4.64
C ASP A 36 -15.59 3.38 5.70
N LYS A 37 -15.19 4.18 6.70
CA LYS A 37 -14.48 3.68 7.89
C LYS A 37 -15.47 2.92 8.79
N SER A 38 -15.67 1.63 8.55
CA SER A 38 -16.66 0.81 9.25
C SER A 38 -16.17 0.14 10.55
N LEU A 39 -14.85 0.06 10.78
CA LEU A 39 -14.28 -0.58 11.98
C LEU A 39 -13.87 0.43 13.05
N ASN A 40 -14.11 0.08 14.32
CA ASN A 40 -13.69 0.84 15.50
C ASN A 40 -12.53 0.12 16.21
N GLY A 41 -11.45 0.84 16.54
CA GLY A 41 -10.38 0.33 17.39
C GLY A 41 -9.56 1.45 18.03
N TYR A 42 -9.14 1.28 19.28
CA TYR A 42 -8.33 2.27 20.03
C TYR A 42 -8.86 3.72 19.98
N GLY A 43 -10.19 3.90 19.94
CA GLY A 43 -10.84 5.21 19.92
C GLY A 43 -10.94 5.88 18.54
N TYR A 44 -10.43 5.26 17.47
CA TYR A 44 -10.53 5.77 16.11
C TYR A 44 -11.22 4.79 15.15
N ARG A 45 -11.73 5.31 14.04
CA ARG A 45 -12.28 4.50 12.96
C ARG A 45 -11.23 4.23 11.90
N TYR A 46 -11.22 3.03 11.34
CA TYR A 46 -10.36 2.69 10.21
C TYR A 46 -11.10 1.85 9.17
N GLN A 47 -10.61 1.89 7.93
CA GLN A 47 -11.10 1.02 6.85
C GLN A 47 -10.52 -0.38 7.02
N ASP A 48 -11.36 -1.41 6.87
CA ASP A 48 -10.88 -2.79 6.87
C ASP A 48 -9.97 -3.06 5.66
N PHE A 49 -8.82 -3.70 5.91
CA PHE A 49 -7.87 -3.98 4.85
C PHE A 49 -8.47 -4.89 3.77
N ASN A 50 -9.27 -5.89 4.14
CA ASN A 50 -9.88 -6.79 3.15
C ASN A 50 -10.93 -6.07 2.30
N GLU A 51 -11.68 -5.14 2.87
CA GLU A 51 -12.62 -4.30 2.10
C GLU A 51 -11.89 -3.45 1.07
N ILE A 52 -10.75 -2.85 1.43
CA ILE A 52 -9.90 -2.11 0.47
C ILE A 52 -9.44 -3.04 -0.66
N ILE A 53 -8.95 -4.25 -0.34
CA ILE A 53 -8.51 -5.20 -1.37
C ILE A 53 -9.68 -5.63 -2.27
N ARG A 54 -10.88 -5.85 -1.70
CA ARG A 54 -12.08 -6.22 -2.45
C ARG A 54 -12.48 -5.12 -3.43
N GLU A 55 -12.52 -3.87 -2.97
CA GLU A 55 -12.88 -2.73 -3.80
C GLU A 55 -11.89 -2.54 -4.95
N ILE A 56 -10.58 -2.57 -4.68
CA ILE A 56 -9.54 -2.48 -5.71
C ILE A 56 -9.72 -3.60 -6.76
N LYS A 57 -9.89 -4.85 -6.33
CA LYS A 57 -10.09 -5.98 -7.26
C LYS A 57 -11.40 -5.88 -8.04
N GLN A 58 -12.46 -5.34 -7.43
CA GLN A 58 -13.74 -5.11 -8.08
C GLN A 58 -13.61 -4.06 -9.19
N VAL A 59 -12.92 -2.94 -8.94
CA VAL A 59 -12.70 -1.88 -9.94
C VAL A 59 -11.85 -2.40 -11.10
N ILE A 60 -10.76 -3.13 -10.81
CA ILE A 60 -9.93 -3.78 -11.84
C ILE A 60 -10.77 -4.68 -12.74
N LYS A 61 -11.57 -5.57 -12.14
CA LYS A 61 -12.41 -6.53 -12.88
C LYS A 61 -13.52 -5.84 -13.67
N SER A 62 -14.22 -4.88 -13.07
CA SER A 62 -15.39 -4.23 -13.68
C SER A 62 -15.02 -3.32 -14.85
N ASN A 63 -13.81 -2.76 -14.83
CA ASN A 63 -13.29 -1.91 -15.90
C ASN A 63 -12.34 -2.65 -16.86
N ASN A 64 -12.17 -3.98 -16.68
CA ASN A 64 -11.28 -4.82 -17.49
C ASN A 64 -9.86 -4.23 -17.63
N LEU A 65 -9.26 -3.88 -16.49
CA LEU A 65 -7.93 -3.26 -16.46
C LEU A 65 -6.80 -4.30 -16.49
N ASP A 66 -5.75 -4.02 -17.25
CA ASP A 66 -4.54 -4.84 -17.36
C ASP A 66 -3.52 -4.47 -16.26
N ILE A 67 -3.95 -4.40 -15.00
CA ILE A 67 -3.12 -4.03 -13.84
C ILE A 67 -3.49 -4.89 -12.62
N ASP A 68 -2.48 -5.28 -11.85
CA ASP A 68 -2.63 -5.94 -10.56
C ASP A 68 -1.52 -5.49 -9.60
N PHE A 69 -1.57 -5.92 -8.33
CA PHE A 69 -0.59 -5.53 -7.32
C PHE A 69 -0.30 -6.62 -6.30
N VAL A 70 0.88 -6.52 -5.69
CA VAL A 70 1.31 -7.36 -4.56
C VAL A 70 1.96 -6.51 -3.47
N GLN A 71 1.90 -6.97 -2.22
CA GLN A 71 2.56 -6.34 -1.08
C GLN A 71 3.37 -7.37 -0.29
N CYS A 72 4.68 -7.25 -0.34
CA CYS A 72 5.61 -8.19 0.27
C CYS A 72 6.36 -7.52 1.44
N PRO A 73 6.17 -7.99 2.69
CA PRO A 73 7.07 -7.65 3.78
C PRO A 73 8.46 -8.20 3.49
N THR A 74 9.48 -7.35 3.54
CA THR A 74 10.86 -7.72 3.24
C THR A 74 11.83 -6.81 4.00
N ILE A 75 13.12 -7.10 3.84
CA ILE A 75 14.21 -6.34 4.42
C ILE A 75 15.00 -5.69 3.28
N LYS A 76 15.31 -4.41 3.43
CA LYS A 76 16.14 -3.64 2.49
C LYS A 76 17.31 -3.01 3.22
N SER A 77 18.38 -2.75 2.47
CA SER A 77 19.51 -1.96 2.95
C SER A 77 19.46 -0.58 2.29
N PHE A 78 19.36 0.46 3.10
CA PHE A 78 19.45 1.86 2.68
C PHE A 78 20.68 2.48 3.35
N ASP A 79 21.69 2.84 2.56
CA ASP A 79 22.94 3.43 3.04
C ASP A 79 23.61 2.62 4.17
N GLY A 80 23.55 1.29 4.08
CA GLY A 80 24.10 0.37 5.08
C GLY A 80 23.18 0.08 6.27
N ASN A 81 22.05 0.77 6.39
CA ASN A 81 21.05 0.51 7.42
C ASN A 81 20.02 -0.50 6.94
N ILE A 82 19.83 -1.55 7.74
CA ILE A 82 18.82 -2.58 7.50
C ILE A 82 17.47 -2.04 7.96
N VAL A 83 16.50 -1.97 7.06
CA VAL A 83 15.15 -1.47 7.32
C VAL A 83 14.13 -2.52 6.90
N ASN A 84 13.18 -2.81 7.79
CA ASN A 84 12.00 -3.60 7.45
C ASN A 84 11.06 -2.73 6.60
N VAL A 85 10.59 -3.27 5.48
CA VAL A 85 9.68 -2.54 4.58
C VAL A 85 8.53 -3.43 4.12
N ILE A 86 7.45 -2.80 3.68
CA ILE A 86 6.48 -3.40 2.76
C ILE A 86 6.80 -2.89 1.36
N THR A 87 7.31 -3.76 0.49
CA THR A 87 7.41 -3.44 -0.94
C THR A 87 6.03 -3.64 -1.56
N THR A 88 5.44 -2.56 -2.07
CA THR A 88 4.21 -2.60 -2.87
C THR A 88 4.59 -2.50 -4.33
N THR A 89 4.18 -3.48 -5.13
CA THR A 89 4.44 -3.55 -6.57
C THR A 89 3.13 -3.55 -7.31
N PHE A 90 2.93 -2.57 -8.20
CA PHE A 90 1.90 -2.59 -9.22
C PHE A 90 2.52 -3.05 -10.53
N TYR A 91 1.84 -3.92 -11.26
CA TYR A 91 2.36 -4.47 -12.52
C TYR A 91 1.25 -4.64 -13.55
N SER A 92 1.62 -4.48 -14.82
CA SER A 92 0.73 -4.80 -15.92
C SER A 92 0.72 -6.30 -16.16
N THR A 93 -0.46 -6.90 -16.15
CA THR A 93 -0.68 -8.32 -16.47
C THR A 93 -0.45 -8.62 -17.96
N LYS A 94 -0.42 -7.58 -18.81
CA LYS A 94 -0.26 -7.69 -20.26
C LYS A 94 1.16 -7.46 -20.74
N THR A 95 1.83 -6.42 -20.21
CA THR A 95 3.17 -6.02 -20.68
C THR A 95 4.30 -6.45 -19.75
N GLY A 96 3.99 -6.80 -18.50
CA GLY A 96 4.98 -7.07 -17.46
C GLY A 96 5.66 -5.81 -16.90
N TYR A 97 5.36 -4.61 -17.43
CA TYR A 97 5.86 -3.37 -16.84
C TYR A 97 5.40 -3.28 -15.39
N SER A 98 6.31 -2.96 -14.49
CA SER A 98 6.01 -2.85 -13.06
C SER A 98 6.60 -1.58 -12.46
N TYR A 99 5.95 -1.11 -11.41
CA TYR A 99 6.39 -0.03 -10.57
C TYR A 99 6.30 -0.48 -9.12
N SER A 100 7.41 -0.35 -8.39
CA SER A 100 7.49 -0.74 -6.98
C SER A 100 7.90 0.44 -6.12
N PHE A 101 7.39 0.49 -4.90
CA PHE A 101 7.81 1.42 -3.87
C PHE A 101 7.86 0.72 -2.51
N ASP A 102 8.74 1.20 -1.64
CA ASP A 102 8.95 0.65 -0.31
C ASP A 102 8.31 1.55 0.74
N THR A 103 7.52 0.95 1.64
CA THR A 103 6.98 1.61 2.83
C THR A 103 7.75 1.12 4.05
N PRO A 104 8.58 1.96 4.70
CA PRO A 104 9.26 1.58 5.94
C PRO A 104 8.26 1.18 7.02
N ILE A 105 8.58 0.11 7.77
CA ILE A 105 7.80 -0.34 8.92
C ILE A 105 8.69 -0.46 10.15
N TYR A 106 8.22 0.08 11.26
CA TYR A 106 9.00 0.18 12.51
C TYR A 106 8.65 -0.96 13.47
N THR A 107 8.76 -2.20 13.01
CA THR A 107 8.37 -3.39 13.78
C THR A 107 9.26 -3.61 15.02
N GLU A 108 10.50 -3.13 14.98
CA GLU A 108 11.47 -3.16 16.06
C GLU A 108 11.09 -2.29 17.26
N GLU A 109 10.24 -1.28 17.05
CA GLU A 109 9.74 -0.42 18.13
C GLU A 109 8.58 -1.07 18.90
N LEU A 110 8.02 -2.17 18.38
CA LEU A 110 6.91 -2.88 19.03
C LEU A 110 7.41 -3.57 20.29
N LYS A 111 6.84 -3.19 21.43
CA LYS A 111 7.04 -3.87 22.71
C LYS A 111 5.79 -4.64 23.08
N SER A 112 5.94 -5.92 23.44
CA SER A 112 4.85 -6.64 24.09
C SER A 112 4.60 -6.01 25.45
N ILE A 113 3.46 -5.36 25.64
CA ILE A 113 3.07 -4.83 26.94
C ILE A 113 2.60 -6.01 27.79
N GLU A 114 3.49 -6.51 28.65
CA GLU A 114 3.12 -7.47 29.69
C GLU A 114 2.04 -6.85 30.59
N GLY A 115 0.89 -7.53 30.69
CA GLY A 115 -0.16 -7.22 31.67
C GLY A 115 -1.44 -6.54 31.15
N LYS A 116 -1.50 -6.03 29.91
CA LYS A 116 -2.74 -5.45 29.34
C LYS A 116 -3.09 -5.91 27.91
N SER A 117 -2.09 -6.28 27.12
CA SER A 117 -2.30 -6.84 25.78
C SER A 117 -2.39 -8.35 25.84
N LYS A 118 -3.50 -8.94 25.40
CA LYS A 118 -3.63 -10.40 25.21
C LYS A 118 -2.87 -10.91 23.98
N ASN A 119 -2.33 -10.00 23.15
CA ASN A 119 -1.69 -10.37 21.90
C ASN A 119 -0.22 -10.76 22.12
N THR A 120 0.20 -11.86 21.51
CA THR A 120 1.59 -12.30 21.44
C THR A 120 2.41 -11.35 20.55
N PHE A 121 3.73 -11.31 20.71
CA PHE A 121 4.60 -10.49 19.85
C PHE A 121 4.39 -10.74 18.35
N PRO A 122 4.28 -12.00 17.85
CA PRO A 122 3.93 -12.25 16.45
C PRO A 122 2.59 -11.65 16.01
N GLN A 123 1.58 -11.64 16.88
CA GLN A 123 0.28 -11.02 16.58
C GLN A 123 0.39 -9.49 16.48
N LEU A 124 1.23 -8.86 17.30
CA LEU A 124 1.53 -7.42 17.20
C LEU A 124 2.24 -7.10 15.88
N VAL A 125 3.25 -7.89 15.51
CA VAL A 125 3.96 -7.75 14.22
C VAL A 125 3.01 -7.93 13.04
N GLY A 126 2.15 -8.95 13.06
CA GLY A 126 1.14 -9.18 12.01
C GLY A 126 0.14 -8.02 11.88
N SER A 127 -0.27 -7.44 13.02
CA SER A 127 -1.16 -6.26 13.04
C SER A 127 -0.46 -5.02 12.47
N CYS A 128 0.82 -4.81 12.80
CA CYS A 128 1.65 -3.73 12.26
C CYS A 128 1.82 -3.86 10.74
N ILE A 129 2.16 -5.05 10.24
CA ILE A 129 2.26 -5.32 8.80
C ILE A 129 0.95 -4.99 8.08
N THR A 130 -0.18 -5.45 8.63
CA THR A 130 -1.50 -5.19 8.04
C THR A 130 -1.84 -3.70 8.02
N TYR A 131 -1.47 -2.97 9.08
CA TYR A 131 -1.62 -1.53 9.17
C TYR A 131 -0.86 -0.82 8.04
N PHE A 132 0.44 -1.06 7.90
CA PHE A 132 1.23 -0.38 6.86
C PHE A 132 0.84 -0.79 5.44
N LYS A 133 0.47 -2.06 5.20
CA LYS A 133 -0.09 -2.51 3.92
C LYS A 133 -1.31 -1.68 3.51
N ARG A 134 -2.21 -1.43 4.45
CA ARG A 134 -3.40 -0.60 4.25
C ARG A 134 -3.04 0.83 3.83
N TYR A 135 -2.19 1.51 4.59
CA TYR A 135 -1.83 2.91 4.27
C TYR A 135 -1.07 3.05 2.97
N ALA A 136 -0.20 2.10 2.63
CA ALA A 136 0.52 2.11 1.36
C ALA A 136 -0.45 2.12 0.17
N LEU A 137 -1.52 1.32 0.21
CA LEU A 137 -2.53 1.28 -0.86
C LEU A 137 -3.40 2.53 -0.85
N VAL A 138 -3.92 2.93 0.30
CA VAL A 138 -4.80 4.10 0.43
C VAL A 138 -4.10 5.37 -0.07
N ALA A 139 -2.87 5.61 0.37
CA ALA A 139 -2.09 6.76 -0.04
C ALA A 139 -1.73 6.70 -1.53
N TYR A 140 -1.23 5.56 -2.01
CA TYR A 140 -0.78 5.45 -3.41
C TYR A 140 -1.95 5.47 -4.40
N LEU A 141 -3.10 4.89 -4.07
CA LEU A 141 -4.27 4.90 -4.94
C LEU A 141 -5.17 6.12 -4.72
N SER A 142 -4.82 7.00 -3.77
CA SER A 142 -5.60 8.19 -3.44
C SER A 142 -7.06 7.84 -3.13
N ILE A 143 -7.28 6.73 -2.43
CA ILE A 143 -8.62 6.32 -1.99
C ILE A 143 -9.10 7.35 -0.98
N GLU A 144 -10.26 7.95 -1.25
CA GLU A 144 -10.91 8.87 -0.32
C GLU A 144 -11.20 8.12 0.98
N SER A 145 -10.40 8.43 2.00
CA SER A 145 -10.41 7.71 3.27
C SER A 145 -10.47 8.64 4.47
N GLU A 146 -10.36 9.96 4.27
CA GLU A 146 -10.21 10.92 5.35
C GLU A 146 -11.56 11.48 5.81
N VAL A 147 -11.94 11.09 7.03
CA VAL A 147 -12.56 12.03 7.96
C VAL A 147 -11.41 12.44 8.88
N ASP A 148 -11.07 13.73 8.87
CA ASP A 148 -10.05 14.37 9.71
C ASP A 148 -10.46 14.31 11.20
N ASN A 149 -10.23 13.17 11.84
CA ASN A 149 -10.52 12.94 13.27
C ASN A 149 -9.31 12.41 14.04
N ASP A 150 -8.19 12.10 13.37
CA ASP A 150 -7.08 11.32 13.94
C ASP A 150 -6.21 12.15 14.92
N ALA A 151 -6.41 13.48 14.96
CA ALA A 151 -5.77 14.40 15.90
C ALA A 151 -6.68 14.90 17.05
N ASN A 152 -7.93 14.43 17.13
CA ASN A 152 -8.91 15.00 18.08
C ASN A 152 -8.76 14.50 19.54
N THR A 153 -7.78 13.63 19.84
CA THR A 153 -7.52 13.09 21.18
C THR A 153 -6.30 13.69 21.90
N LEU A 154 -5.76 14.84 21.46
CA LEU A 154 -4.71 15.55 22.19
C LEU A 154 -5.22 16.46 23.34
N GLY A 155 -6.45 16.28 23.82
CA GLY A 155 -7.05 17.19 24.80
C GLY A 155 -7.91 16.51 25.85
N THR A 156 -7.33 15.69 26.73
CA THR A 156 -7.74 15.66 28.16
C THR A 156 -6.68 14.94 28.99
N ARG A 157 -5.70 15.73 29.43
CA ARG A 157 -4.90 15.43 30.62
C ARG A 157 -5.90 15.32 31.79
N GLN A 158 -6.19 14.10 32.25
CA GLN A 158 -6.88 13.92 33.51
C GLN A 158 -5.89 14.25 34.62
N GLU A 159 -6.04 15.43 35.21
CA GLU A 159 -5.58 15.69 36.57
C GLU A 159 -6.47 14.88 37.52
N ILE A 160 -5.85 13.93 38.24
CA ILE A 160 -6.18 13.58 39.62
C ILE A 160 -4.85 13.34 40.33
#